data_AF-A0AA43DFG5-F1
#
_entry.id   AF-A0AA43DFG5-F1
#
_cell.length_a   1.000
_cell.length_b   1.000
_cell.length_c   1.000
_cell.angle_alpha   90.00
_cell.angle_beta   90.00
_cell.angle_gamma   90.00
#
_symmetry.space_group_name_H-M   'P 1'
#
loop_
_entity.id
_entity.type
_entity.pdbx_description
1 polymer ?
#
loop_
_entity_poly.entity_id
_entity_poly.type
_entity_poly.pdbx_seq_one_letter_code
_entity_poly.pdbx_strand_id
1 'polypeptide(L)'
;MLQEWAWVQVALGYHQDRMPIQVFCVRDRGSYRDVYEQEKKQFLDILTAYADVEAQLALEYVSRSRFILTTRMGEQDVTDEGYDFNGWILEFYQEQCNGIVQIDRQGFYSPKGELIVDLSIPTES
;
A
#
# COMPACT_ATOMS: atom_id res chain seq x y z
N MET A 1 2.44 -18.32 -24.10
CA MET A 1 2.71 -17.59 -22.84
C MET A 1 2.55 -16.13 -23.15
N LEU A 2 1.54 -15.45 -22.58
CA LEU A 2 1.60 -14.00 -22.46
C LEU A 2 2.86 -13.70 -21.66
N GLN A 3 3.75 -12.86 -22.20
CA GLN A 3 4.88 -12.37 -21.43
C GLN A 3 4.30 -11.71 -20.20
N GLU A 4 4.62 -12.23 -19.01
CA GLU A 4 4.26 -11.62 -17.75
C GLU A 4 5.00 -10.27 -17.70
N TRP A 5 4.31 -9.18 -18.05
CA TRP A 5 4.88 -7.84 -17.98
C TRP A 5 5.03 -7.50 -16.49
N ALA A 6 6.20 -7.81 -15.94
CA ALA A 6 6.62 -7.44 -14.59
C ALA A 6 6.92 -5.93 -14.54
N TRP A 7 5.91 -5.11 -14.82
CA TRP A 7 6.01 -3.67 -14.72
C TRP A 7 6.34 -3.28 -13.27
N VAL A 8 7.17 -2.25 -13.15
CA VAL A 8 7.64 -1.73 -11.85
C VAL A 8 6.99 -0.39 -11.54
N GLN A 9 6.68 0.40 -12.57
CA GLN A 9 6.10 1.72 -12.41
C GLN A 9 5.09 2.00 -13.53
N VAL A 10 3.98 2.64 -13.17
CA VAL A 10 3.01 3.23 -14.10
C VAL A 10 2.60 4.60 -13.58
N ALA A 11 2.33 5.52 -14.51
CA ALA A 11 1.78 6.84 -14.21
C ALA A 11 0.31 6.87 -14.62
N LEU A 12 -0.59 7.22 -13.69
CA LEU A 12 -2.02 7.29 -13.92
C LEU A 12 -2.49 8.74 -13.80
N GLY A 13 -2.96 9.32 -14.91
CA GLY A 13 -3.49 10.67 -14.95
C GLY A 13 -4.95 10.71 -14.48
N TYR A 14 -5.26 11.61 -13.55
CA TYR A 14 -6.62 11.86 -13.06
C TYR A 14 -7.18 13.20 -13.57
N HIS A 15 -6.31 14.18 -13.83
CA HIS A 15 -6.68 15.49 -14.35
C HIS A 15 -5.60 15.99 -15.33
N GLN A 16 -6.00 16.63 -16.42
CA GLN A 16 -5.09 17.01 -17.52
C GLN A 16 -4.00 18.02 -17.11
N ASP A 17 -4.31 18.91 -16.17
CA ASP A 17 -3.42 19.97 -15.68
C ASP A 17 -2.68 19.61 -14.38
N ARG A 18 -2.71 18.33 -13.96
CA ARG A 18 -2.11 17.85 -12.71
C ARG A 18 -1.05 16.79 -12.96
N MET A 19 -0.14 16.63 -12.01
CA MET A 19 0.83 15.54 -12.00
C MET A 19 0.12 14.20 -11.82
N PRO A 20 0.44 13.17 -12.64
CA PRO A 20 -0.18 11.86 -12.51
C PRO A 20 0.28 11.15 -11.22
N ILE A 21 -0.59 10.30 -10.68
CA ILE A 21 -0.24 9.41 -9.58
C ILE A 21 0.75 8.37 -10.07
N GLN A 22 1.89 8.27 -9.40
CA GLN A 22 2.87 7.23 -9.70
C GLN A 22 2.55 5.99 -8.88
N VAL A 23 2.34 4.85 -9.54
CA VAL A 23 2.14 3.56 -8.88
C VAL A 23 3.37 2.71 -9.09
N PHE A 24 3.98 2.27 -7.99
CA PHE A 24 5.13 1.36 -8.00
C PHE A 24 4.69 -0.02 -7.54
N CYS A 25 5.17 -1.07 -8.22
CA CYS A 25 4.92 -2.46 -7.84
C CYS A 25 6.24 -3.20 -7.66
N VAL A 26 6.64 -3.39 -6.41
CA VAL A 26 7.83 -4.17 -6.03
C VAL A 26 7.40 -5.58 -5.64
N ARG A 27 8.22 -6.58 -5.94
CA ARG A 27 7.89 -8.00 -5.80
C ARG A 27 8.96 -8.74 -5.02
N ASP A 28 8.61 -9.87 -4.43
CA ASP A 28 9.53 -10.80 -3.77
C ASP A 28 10.53 -11.49 -4.72
N ARG A 29 10.56 -11.07 -5.98
CA ARG A 29 11.36 -11.60 -7.09
C ARG A 29 11.78 -10.48 -8.04
N GLY A 30 12.81 -10.74 -8.82
CA GLY A 30 13.32 -9.81 -9.84
C GLY A 30 14.24 -8.73 -9.27
N SER A 31 14.51 -7.70 -10.08
CA SER A 31 15.57 -6.71 -9.82
C SER A 31 15.31 -5.73 -8.67
N TYR A 32 14.06 -5.61 -8.20
CA TYR A 32 13.64 -4.72 -7.11
C TYR A 32 13.26 -5.48 -5.83
N ARG A 33 13.78 -6.70 -5.69
CA ARG A 33 13.49 -7.54 -4.53
C ARG A 33 14.00 -6.91 -3.23
N ASP A 34 15.17 -6.30 -3.26
CA ASP A 34 15.75 -5.56 -2.14
C ASP A 34 14.80 -4.46 -1.62
N VAL A 35 14.19 -3.70 -2.53
CA VAL A 35 13.18 -2.69 -2.19
C VAL A 35 11.95 -3.36 -1.57
N TYR A 36 11.45 -4.46 -2.15
CA TYR A 36 10.33 -5.21 -1.55
C TYR A 36 10.64 -5.68 -0.12
N GLU A 37 11.82 -6.25 0.13
CA GLU A 37 12.19 -6.73 1.47
C GLU A 37 12.32 -5.57 2.46
N GLN A 38 12.81 -4.41 2.01
CA GLN A 38 12.89 -3.19 2.82
C GLN A 38 11.50 -2.66 3.20
N GLU A 39 10.60 -2.49 2.23
CA GLU A 39 9.22 -2.03 2.46
C GLU A 39 8.45 -3.00 3.36
N LYS A 40 8.56 -4.30 3.08
CA LYS A 40 7.97 -5.35 3.94
C LYS A 40 8.48 -5.25 5.36
N LYS A 41 9.78 -5.08 5.55
CA LYS A 41 10.38 -4.95 6.87
C LYS A 41 9.82 -3.73 7.62
N GLN A 42 9.64 -2.60 6.96
CA GLN A 42 9.07 -1.41 7.60
C GLN A 42 7.64 -1.67 8.09
N PHE A 43 6.78 -2.29 7.28
CA PHE A 43 5.43 -2.64 7.72
C PHE A 43 5.43 -3.63 8.87
N LEU A 44 6.30 -4.65 8.85
CA LEU A 44 6.43 -5.58 9.96
C LEU A 44 6.91 -4.88 11.23
N ASP A 45 7.93 -4.03 11.14
CA ASP A 45 8.47 -3.30 12.29
C ASP A 45 7.38 -2.40 12.92
N ILE A 46 6.57 -1.71 12.10
CA ILE A 46 5.41 -0.93 12.57
C ILE A 46 4.42 -1.85 13.30
N LEU A 47 3.99 -2.94 12.66
CA LEU A 47 2.96 -3.82 13.20
C LEU A 47 3.40 -4.56 14.47
N THR A 48 4.68 -4.90 14.61
CA THR A 48 5.20 -5.55 15.82
C THR A 48 5.19 -4.65 17.06
N ALA A 49 5.05 -3.33 16.88
CA ALA A 49 4.85 -2.42 18.01
C ALA A 49 3.43 -2.51 18.60
N TYR A 50 2.49 -3.13 17.89
CA TYR A 50 1.11 -3.33 18.30
C TYR A 50 0.91 -4.80 18.72
N ALA A 51 0.37 -5.02 19.92
CA ALA A 51 0.28 -6.35 20.54
C ALA A 51 -1.13 -6.97 20.49
N ASP A 52 -2.07 -6.35 19.77
CA ASP A 52 -3.44 -6.82 19.68
C ASP A 52 -3.64 -7.92 18.62
N VAL A 53 -4.78 -8.61 18.70
CA VAL A 53 -5.11 -9.76 17.83
C VAL A 53 -5.32 -9.29 16.40
N GLU A 54 -5.77 -8.06 16.21
CA GLU A 54 -6.02 -7.42 14.94
C GLU A 54 -4.70 -7.14 14.20
N ALA A 55 -3.66 -6.66 14.89
CA ALA A 55 -2.31 -6.51 14.35
C ALA A 55 -1.74 -7.85 13.85
N GLN A 56 -2.10 -8.97 14.49
CA GLN A 56 -1.70 -10.31 14.03
C GLN A 56 -2.27 -10.64 12.63
N LEU A 57 -3.48 -10.16 12.31
CA LEU A 57 -4.06 -10.32 10.98
C LEU A 57 -3.23 -9.54 9.94
N ALA A 58 -2.94 -8.27 10.21
CA ALA A 58 -2.13 -7.45 9.31
C ALA A 58 -0.71 -8.04 9.14
N LEU A 59 -0.10 -8.54 10.22
CA LEU A 59 1.19 -9.23 10.19
C LEU A 59 1.17 -10.44 9.26
N GLU A 60 0.11 -11.24 9.27
CA GLU A 60 -0.02 -12.39 8.38
C GLU A 60 -0.06 -11.96 6.91
N TYR A 61 -0.87 -10.96 6.57
CA TYR A 61 -0.95 -10.41 5.22
C TYR A 61 0.40 -9.88 4.73
N VAL A 62 1.07 -9.05 5.53
CA VAL A 62 2.38 -8.48 5.19
C VAL A 62 3.41 -9.60 5.02
N SER A 63 3.44 -10.57 5.93
CA SER A 63 4.37 -11.69 5.91
C SER A 63 4.23 -12.56 4.66
N ARG A 64 2.99 -12.77 4.19
CA ARG A 64 2.67 -13.65 3.06
C ARG A 64 2.66 -12.93 1.71
N SER A 65 2.62 -11.59 1.71
CA SER A 65 2.62 -10.74 0.51
C SER A 65 3.63 -11.22 -0.53
N ARG A 66 3.28 -11.12 -1.82
CA ARG A 66 4.17 -11.41 -2.96
C ARG A 66 4.66 -10.14 -3.65
N PHE A 67 3.95 -9.04 -3.40
CA PHE A 67 4.24 -7.73 -3.94
C PHE A 67 3.70 -6.66 -3.00
N ILE A 68 4.23 -5.45 -3.14
CA ILE A 68 3.76 -4.24 -2.47
C ILE A 68 3.52 -3.20 -3.54
N LEU A 69 2.37 -2.53 -3.45
CA LEU A 69 2.01 -1.39 -4.28
C LEU A 69 2.10 -0.11 -3.47
N THR A 70 2.79 0.88 -4.02
CA THR A 70 2.90 2.20 -3.39
C THR A 70 2.44 3.24 -4.39
N THR A 71 1.50 4.09 -3.97
CA THR A 71 1.13 5.28 -4.73
C THR A 71 1.93 6.48 -4.23
N ARG A 72 2.42 7.30 -5.16
CA ARG A 72 3.10 8.55 -4.85
C ARG A 72 2.40 9.69 -5.57
N MET A 73 2.04 10.70 -4.81
CA MET A 73 1.36 11.91 -5.26
C MET A 73 2.21 13.12 -4.88
N GLY A 74 2.21 14.16 -5.70
CA GLY A 74 2.87 15.41 -5.34
C GLY A 74 2.04 16.15 -4.30
N GLU A 75 2.49 16.22 -3.05
CA GLU A 75 1.75 16.85 -1.94
C GLU A 75 1.29 18.28 -2.24
N GLN A 76 2.06 19.03 -3.03
CA GLN A 76 1.76 20.42 -3.40
C GLN A 76 0.83 20.56 -4.62
N ASP A 77 0.52 19.46 -5.32
CA ASP A 77 -0.27 19.47 -6.55
C ASP A 77 -1.54 18.60 -6.48
N VAL A 78 -1.54 17.57 -5.61
CA VAL A 78 -2.69 16.68 -5.43
C VAL A 78 -3.93 17.46 -4.97
N THR A 79 -5.06 17.16 -5.59
CA THR A 79 -6.37 17.74 -5.27
C THR A 79 -7.25 16.70 -4.56
N ASP A 80 -8.41 17.11 -4.07
CA ASP A 80 -9.42 16.19 -3.52
C ASP A 80 -9.79 15.09 -4.52
N GLU A 81 -9.99 15.44 -5.80
CA GLU A 81 -10.20 14.47 -6.89
C GLU A 81 -9.02 13.49 -7.04
N GLY A 82 -7.79 13.96 -6.84
CA GLY A 82 -6.60 13.10 -6.84
C GLY A 82 -6.60 12.10 -5.68
N TYR A 83 -7.05 12.52 -4.49
CA TYR A 83 -7.22 11.62 -3.34
C TYR A 83 -8.34 10.60 -3.55
N ASP A 84 -9.47 11.02 -4.12
CA ASP A 84 -10.57 10.11 -4.49
C ASP A 84 -10.10 9.07 -5.51
N PHE A 85 -9.38 9.52 -6.55
CA PHE A 85 -8.82 8.63 -7.56
C PHE A 85 -7.77 7.67 -6.98
N ASN A 86 -6.93 8.14 -6.05
CA ASN A 86 -6.02 7.28 -5.30
C ASN A 86 -6.77 6.22 -4.49
N GLY A 87 -7.88 6.61 -3.84
CA GLY A 87 -8.78 5.69 -3.15
C GLY A 87 -9.25 4.56 -4.06
N TRP A 88 -9.70 4.87 -5.27
CA TRP A 88 -10.12 3.86 -6.25
C TRP A 88 -8.99 2.94 -6.70
N ILE A 89 -7.76 3.46 -6.86
CA ILE A 89 -6.59 2.63 -7.18
C ILE A 89 -6.36 1.62 -6.06
N LEU A 90 -6.36 2.07 -4.80
CA LEU A 90 -6.12 1.22 -3.64
C LEU A 90 -7.23 0.18 -3.46
N GLU A 91 -8.49 0.60 -3.56
CA GLU A 91 -9.67 -0.26 -3.49
C GLU A 91 -9.62 -1.36 -4.56
N PHE A 92 -9.30 -1.01 -5.81
CA PHE A 92 -9.15 -1.99 -6.88
C PHE A 92 -8.15 -3.09 -6.51
N TYR A 93 -7.00 -2.75 -5.93
CA TYR A 93 -6.03 -3.78 -5.54
C TYR A 93 -6.42 -4.55 -4.28
N GLN A 94 -7.15 -3.93 -3.34
CA GLN A 94 -7.73 -4.66 -2.20
C GLN A 94 -8.68 -5.75 -2.70
N GLU A 95 -9.60 -5.40 -3.59
CA GLU A 95 -10.60 -6.33 -4.13
C GLU A 95 -9.98 -7.40 -5.03
N GLN A 96 -9.14 -7.00 -5.99
CA GLN A 96 -8.66 -7.91 -7.02
C GLN A 96 -7.50 -8.78 -6.57
N CYS A 97 -6.76 -8.36 -5.54
CA CYS A 97 -5.57 -9.07 -5.07
C CYS A 97 -5.71 -9.59 -3.63
N ASN A 98 -6.87 -9.44 -3.01
CA ASN A 98 -7.08 -9.77 -1.59
C ASN A 98 -6.01 -9.10 -0.72
N GLY A 99 -5.74 -7.82 -1.00
CA GLY A 99 -4.72 -7.03 -0.34
C GLY A 99 -5.26 -6.27 0.86
N ILE A 100 -4.37 -5.91 1.78
CA ILE A 100 -4.62 -4.87 2.78
C ILE A 100 -4.00 -3.55 2.31
N VAL A 101 -4.53 -2.44 2.79
CA VAL A 101 -4.00 -1.10 2.50
C VAL A 101 -3.48 -0.48 3.78
N GLN A 102 -2.33 0.15 3.69
CA GLN A 102 -1.83 1.03 4.75
C GLN A 102 -1.95 2.47 4.25
N ILE A 103 -2.49 3.34 5.11
CA ILE A 103 -2.52 4.78 4.89
C ILE A 103 -1.65 5.43 5.96
N ASP A 104 -0.71 6.25 5.52
CA ASP A 104 0.25 6.91 6.39
C ASP A 104 -0.42 7.67 7.53
N ARG A 105 0.07 7.39 8.75
CA ARG A 105 -0.41 7.96 10.02
C ARG A 105 -1.87 7.69 10.36
N GLN A 106 -2.60 6.93 9.53
CA GLN A 106 -3.98 6.56 9.80
C GLN A 106 -4.06 5.12 10.27
N GLY A 107 -3.63 4.16 9.45
CA GLY A 107 -3.85 2.76 9.81
C GLY A 107 -3.64 1.74 8.70
N PHE A 108 -3.88 0.49 9.08
CA PHE A 108 -4.01 -0.64 8.17
C PHE A 108 -5.49 -1.01 8.02
N TYR A 109 -5.92 -1.27 6.79
CA TYR A 109 -7.30 -1.55 6.42
C TYR A 109 -7.41 -2.92 5.76
N SER A 110 -8.44 -3.68 6.13
CA SER A 110 -8.72 -5.02 5.62
C SER A 110 -9.09 -4.99 4.14
N PRO A 111 -9.15 -6.15 3.46
CA PRO A 111 -9.63 -6.21 2.08
C PRO A 111 -11.07 -5.71 1.92
N LYS A 112 -11.83 -5.57 3.00
CA LYS A 112 -13.19 -5.00 3.02
C LYS A 112 -13.22 -3.50 3.34
N GLY A 113 -12.06 -2.87 3.52
CA GLY A 113 -11.95 -1.46 3.92
C GLY A 113 -12.16 -1.20 5.42
N GLU A 114 -12.21 -2.24 6.25
CA GLU A 114 -12.37 -2.08 7.70
C GLU A 114 -11.01 -1.80 8.36
N LEU A 115 -10.95 -0.86 9.30
CA LEU A 115 -9.72 -0.57 10.05
C LEU A 115 -9.28 -1.80 10.88
N ILE A 116 -8.05 -2.25 10.69
CA ILE A 116 -7.41 -3.34 11.43
C ILE A 116 -6.52 -2.77 12.55
N VAL A 117 -5.63 -1.84 12.21
CA VAL A 117 -4.70 -1.20 13.17
C VAL A 117 -4.78 0.30 13.00
N ASP A 118 -5.02 1.03 14.09
CA ASP A 118 -5.03 2.49 14.14
C ASP A 118 -3.62 3.01 14.47
N LEU A 119 -3.02 3.75 13.54
CA LEU A 119 -1.70 4.38 13.71
C LEU A 119 -1.79 5.85 14.14
N SER A 120 -3.00 6.41 14.21
CA SER A 120 -3.23 7.80 14.63
C SER A 120 -3.16 7.97 16.15
N ILE A 121 -3.35 6.87 16.89
CA ILE A 121 -3.27 6.81 18.34
C ILE A 121 -1.86 6.32 18.73
N PRO A 122 -1.12 7.07 19.56
CA PRO A 122 0.18 6.63 20.06
C PRO A 122 0.04 5.29 20.81
N THR A 123 0.94 4.35 20.56
CA THR A 123 1.03 3.11 21.34
C THR A 123 1.35 3.47 22.80
N GLU A 124 0.48 3.05 23.73
CA GLU A 124 0.77 3.15 25.16
C GLU A 124 2.00 2.28 25.47
N SER A 125 3.13 2.94 25.75
CA SER A 125 4.43 2.34 26.09
C SER A 125 4.45 1.77 27.50
#